data_AF-A0A0C9VC00-F1
#
_entry.id   AF-A0A0C9VC00-F1
#
_cell.length_a   1.000
_cell.length_b   1.000
_cell.length_c   1.000
_cell.angle_alpha   90.00
_cell.angle_beta   90.00
_cell.angle_gamma   90.00
#
_symmetry.space_group_name_H-M   'P 1'
#
loop_
_entity.id
_entity.type
_entity.pdbx_description
1 polymer ?
#
loop_
_entity_poly.entity_id
_entity_poly.type
_entity_poly.pdbx_seq_one_letter_code
_entity_poly.pdbx_strand_id
1 'polypeptide(L)'
;MPLASDLASCTNLQHLDLAVTRLHPTMAKAIGFLVSSYQNALTELTLQVLPGAVEEENMGFQNVLQAAQPLHFPKLERFRLPGSSCDTSFFLCFSADELKYFEVGWLMVDPGSGMREEKWKRGLSRSCLRKLRLLIINLEDPDTLRKRALNVVL
;
A
#
# COMPACT_ATOMS: atom_id res chain seq x y z
N MET A 1 -11.69 -11.16 -18.41
CA MET A 1 -11.49 -12.18 -17.36
C MET A 1 -12.77 -12.27 -16.55
N PRO A 2 -13.40 -13.45 -16.42
CA PRO A 2 -14.69 -13.63 -15.74
C PRO A 2 -14.66 -13.17 -14.27
N LEU A 3 -13.55 -13.43 -13.58
CA LEU A 3 -13.39 -13.07 -12.18
C LEU A 3 -13.48 -11.55 -11.92
N ALA A 4 -13.03 -10.71 -12.87
CA ALA A 4 -13.08 -9.25 -12.72
C ALA A 4 -14.52 -8.71 -12.91
N SER A 5 -15.30 -9.30 -13.80
CA SER A 5 -16.72 -8.96 -13.96
C SER A 5 -17.57 -9.47 -12.80
N ASP A 6 -17.26 -10.66 -12.27
CA ASP A 6 -17.99 -11.23 -11.15
C ASP A 6 -17.70 -10.48 -9.86
N LEU A 7 -16.42 -10.13 -9.61
CA LEU A 7 -16.06 -9.27 -8.49
C LEU A 7 -16.76 -7.92 -8.61
N ALA A 8 -16.84 -7.29 -9.80
CA ALA A 8 -17.48 -5.99 -9.97
C ALA A 8 -18.96 -5.97 -9.52
N SER A 9 -19.61 -7.14 -9.43
CA SER A 9 -20.97 -7.28 -8.87
C SER A 9 -21.00 -7.30 -7.33
N CYS A 10 -19.86 -7.51 -6.66
CA CYS A 10 -19.71 -7.43 -5.22
C CYS A 10 -19.72 -5.97 -4.75
N THR A 11 -20.89 -5.46 -4.36
CA THR A 11 -21.04 -4.06 -3.94
C THR A 11 -20.50 -3.75 -2.54
N ASN A 12 -20.19 -4.77 -1.74
CA ASN A 12 -19.87 -4.62 -0.32
C ASN A 12 -18.59 -5.35 0.09
N LEU A 13 -17.62 -5.44 -0.82
CA LEU A 13 -16.31 -5.99 -0.48
C LEU A 13 -15.57 -5.01 0.46
N GLN A 14 -15.49 -5.37 1.73
CA GLN A 14 -14.88 -4.56 2.79
C GLN A 14 -13.44 -4.97 3.09
N HIS A 15 -13.12 -6.25 2.92
CA HIS A 15 -11.80 -6.82 3.21
C HIS A 15 -11.23 -7.43 1.93
N LEU A 16 -10.10 -6.89 1.47
CA LEU A 16 -9.35 -7.43 0.34
C LEU A 16 -7.94 -7.78 0.80
N ASP A 17 -7.62 -9.08 0.78
CA ASP A 17 -6.29 -9.60 1.07
C ASP A 17 -5.80 -10.39 -0.15
N LEU A 18 -4.73 -9.90 -0.78
CA LEU A 18 -4.13 -10.50 -1.96
C LEU A 18 -2.65 -10.75 -1.72
N ALA A 19 -2.28 -12.02 -1.77
CA ALA A 19 -0.90 -12.46 -1.73
C ALA A 19 -0.54 -13.13 -3.07
N VAL A 20 0.49 -12.61 -3.73
CA VAL A 20 0.96 -13.12 -5.04
C VAL A 20 2.42 -13.50 -4.97
N THR A 21 2.82 -14.57 -5.66
CA THR A 21 4.23 -14.96 -5.75
C THR A 21 5.00 -14.16 -6.79
N ARG A 22 4.30 -13.62 -7.81
CA ARG A 22 4.87 -12.82 -8.90
C ARG A 22 3.85 -11.79 -9.36
N LEU A 23 4.24 -10.54 -9.58
CA LEU A 23 3.34 -9.48 -10.02
C LEU A 23 3.66 -9.04 -11.46
N HIS A 24 3.11 -9.77 -12.43
CA HIS A 24 3.26 -9.44 -13.86
C HIS A 24 2.32 -8.29 -14.30
N PRO A 25 2.61 -7.56 -15.39
CA PRO A 25 1.85 -6.38 -15.82
C PRO A 25 0.34 -6.59 -15.96
N THR A 26 -0.09 -7.75 -16.49
CA THR A 26 -1.53 -8.05 -16.65
C THR A 26 -2.22 -8.22 -15.31
N MET A 27 -1.56 -8.88 -14.35
CA MET A 27 -2.10 -9.05 -13.00
C MET A 27 -2.06 -7.75 -12.21
N ALA A 28 -1.00 -6.96 -12.35
CA ALA A 28 -0.94 -5.60 -11.82
C ALA A 28 -2.14 -4.76 -12.27
N LYS A 29 -2.47 -4.76 -13.56
CA LYS A 29 -3.65 -4.06 -14.08
C LYS A 29 -4.96 -4.57 -13.46
N ALA A 30 -5.11 -5.89 -13.33
CA ALA A 30 -6.30 -6.48 -12.71
C ALA A 30 -6.44 -6.10 -11.24
N ILE A 31 -5.34 -6.14 -10.47
CA ILE A 31 -5.33 -5.74 -9.05
C ILE A 31 -5.62 -4.24 -8.92
N GLY A 32 -4.99 -3.40 -9.74
CA GLY A 32 -5.26 -1.96 -9.77
C GLY A 32 -6.74 -1.68 -10.02
N PHE A 33 -7.34 -2.34 -11.03
CA PHE A 33 -8.77 -2.23 -11.31
C PHE A 33 -9.65 -2.64 -10.13
N LEU A 34 -9.33 -3.76 -9.46
CA LEU A 34 -10.08 -4.22 -8.29
C LEU A 34 -10.00 -3.22 -7.14
N VAL A 35 -8.80 -2.75 -6.81
CA VAL A 35 -8.58 -1.77 -5.74
C VAL A 35 -9.34 -0.47 -6.01
N SER A 36 -9.28 0.07 -7.22
CA SER A 36 -10.04 1.26 -7.60
C SER A 36 -11.55 1.03 -7.54
N SER A 37 -12.03 -0.15 -7.94
CA SER A 37 -13.46 -0.46 -7.98
C SER A 37 -14.09 -0.49 -6.59
N TYR A 38 -13.37 -0.98 -5.57
CA TYR A 38 -13.88 -1.07 -4.19
C TYR A 38 -13.39 0.03 -3.26
N GLN A 39 -12.71 1.08 -3.75
CA GLN A 39 -12.12 2.10 -2.89
C GLN A 39 -13.12 2.75 -1.90
N ASN A 40 -14.40 2.84 -2.29
CA ASN A 40 -15.47 3.42 -1.47
C ASN A 40 -16.06 2.44 -0.41
N ALA A 41 -15.76 1.15 -0.51
CA ALA A 41 -16.30 0.09 0.34
C ALA A 41 -15.25 -0.54 1.25
N LEU A 42 -13.98 -0.57 0.82
CA LEU A 42 -12.90 -1.21 1.55
C LEU A 42 -12.66 -0.55 2.91
N THR A 43 -12.65 -1.37 3.95
CA THR A 43 -12.22 -1.04 5.32
C THR A 43 -10.84 -1.62 5.61
N GLU A 44 -10.47 -2.73 4.95
CA GLU A 44 -9.14 -3.34 5.07
C GLU A 44 -8.59 -3.76 3.71
N LEU A 45 -7.32 -3.41 3.46
CA LEU A 45 -6.58 -3.77 2.26
C LEU A 45 -5.21 -4.33 2.63
N THR A 46 -4.90 -5.53 2.17
CA THR A 46 -3.56 -6.13 2.26
C THR A 46 -3.11 -6.56 0.87
N LEU A 47 -1.95 -6.09 0.44
CA LEU A 47 -1.32 -6.51 -0.82
C LEU A 47 0.11 -6.97 -0.52
N GLN A 48 0.38 -8.24 -0.76
CA GLN A 48 1.65 -8.88 -0.40
C GLN A 48 2.26 -9.58 -1.61
N VAL A 49 3.57 -9.35 -1.80
CA VAL A 49 4.38 -10.22 -2.66
C VAL A 49 5.03 -11.26 -1.75
N LEU A 50 4.67 -12.52 -1.96
CA LEU A 50 5.28 -13.64 -1.25
C LEU A 50 6.67 -13.91 -1.81
N PRO A 51 7.66 -14.25 -0.97
CA PRO A 51 8.97 -14.65 -1.43
C PRO A 51 8.84 -15.86 -2.37
N GLY A 52 9.31 -15.71 -3.60
CA GLY A 52 9.24 -16.69 -4.68
C GLY A 52 10.44 -16.55 -5.61
N ALA A 53 10.55 -17.42 -6.62
CA ALA A 53 11.70 -17.46 -7.54
C ALA A 53 11.98 -16.07 -8.12
N VAL A 54 13.15 -15.53 -7.74
CA VAL A 54 13.67 -14.20 -8.06
C VAL A 54 13.77 -14.06 -9.57
N GLU A 55 12.83 -13.34 -10.17
CA GLU A 55 12.89 -12.92 -11.57
C GLU A 55 12.84 -11.38 -11.61
N GLU A 56 13.65 -10.81 -12.50
CA GLU A 56 13.96 -9.37 -12.59
C GLU A 56 12.75 -8.47 -12.94
N GLU A 57 11.60 -9.04 -13.31
CA GLU A 57 10.40 -8.32 -13.78
C GLU A 57 9.28 -8.15 -12.72
N ASN A 58 9.57 -8.41 -11.44
CA ASN A 58 8.54 -8.31 -10.41
C ASN A 58 8.18 -6.84 -10.13
N MET A 59 6.97 -6.41 -10.51
CA MET A 59 6.51 -5.06 -10.19
C MET A 59 6.22 -4.91 -8.69
N GLY A 60 6.49 -3.74 -8.13
CA GLY A 60 6.06 -3.39 -6.77
C GLY A 60 4.60 -2.94 -6.72
N PHE A 61 3.90 -3.22 -5.61
CA PHE A 61 2.51 -2.74 -5.42
C PHE A 61 2.40 -1.21 -5.40
N GLN A 62 3.46 -0.49 -5.06
CA GLN A 62 3.50 0.96 -5.25
C GLN A 62 3.16 1.33 -6.71
N ASN A 63 3.84 0.75 -7.69
CA ASN A 63 3.61 1.06 -9.11
C ASN A 63 2.18 0.71 -9.55
N VAL A 64 1.64 -0.39 -9.03
CA VAL A 64 0.25 -0.81 -9.31
C VAL A 64 -0.74 0.24 -8.82
N LEU A 65 -0.60 0.66 -7.56
CA LEU A 65 -1.48 1.65 -6.95
C LEU A 65 -1.28 3.03 -7.57
N GLN A 66 -0.05 3.36 -8.00
CA GLN A 66 0.23 4.60 -8.69
C GLN A 66 -0.37 4.65 -10.11
N ALA A 67 -0.38 3.53 -10.82
CA ALA A 67 -1.05 3.44 -12.12
C ALA A 67 -2.59 3.51 -12.01
N ALA A 68 -3.14 3.18 -10.85
CA ALA A 68 -4.58 3.16 -10.57
C ALA A 68 -5.14 4.52 -10.07
N GLN A 69 -4.31 5.56 -10.07
CA GLN A 69 -4.64 6.88 -9.53
C GLN A 69 -5.75 7.62 -10.31
N PRO A 70 -6.48 8.54 -9.64
CA PRO A 70 -6.39 8.88 -8.21
C PRO A 70 -7.09 7.83 -7.33
N LEU A 71 -6.46 7.48 -6.20
CA LEU A 71 -7.03 6.56 -5.21
C LEU A 71 -7.50 7.31 -3.95
N HIS A 72 -8.79 7.19 -3.67
CA HIS A 72 -9.41 7.79 -2.49
C HIS A 72 -10.27 6.76 -1.75
N PHE A 73 -9.91 6.49 -0.50
CA PHE A 73 -10.55 5.48 0.34
C PHE A 73 -11.27 6.14 1.53
N PRO A 74 -12.55 6.49 1.42
CA PRO A 74 -13.27 7.17 2.49
C PRO A 74 -13.49 6.31 3.75
N LYS A 75 -13.32 4.98 3.67
CA LYS A 75 -13.62 4.05 4.77
C LYS A 75 -12.46 3.14 5.19
N LEU A 76 -11.32 3.22 4.48
CA LEU A 76 -10.21 2.30 4.71
C LEU A 76 -9.55 2.60 6.06
N GLU A 77 -9.63 1.67 6.99
CA GLU A 77 -9.08 1.80 8.33
C GLU A 77 -7.71 1.15 8.49
N ARG A 78 -7.48 0.06 7.75
CA ARG A 78 -6.24 -0.72 7.80
C ARG A 78 -5.70 -0.95 6.40
N PHE A 79 -4.46 -0.55 6.19
CA PHE A 79 -3.75 -0.81 4.94
C PHE A 79 -2.40 -1.47 5.20
N ARG A 80 -2.08 -2.52 4.45
CA ARG A 80 -0.87 -3.32 4.65
C ARG A 80 -0.21 -3.63 3.30
N LEU A 81 1.07 -3.31 3.20
CA LEU A 81 1.97 -3.63 2.11
C LEU A 81 3.19 -4.39 2.65
N PRO A 82 2.99 -5.58 3.26
CA PRO A 82 4.08 -6.34 3.85
C PRO A 82 5.11 -6.72 2.77
N GLY A 83 6.39 -6.52 3.07
CA GLY A 83 7.48 -6.84 2.15
C GLY A 83 7.49 -6.03 0.85
N SER A 84 6.84 -4.86 0.82
CA SER A 84 6.90 -3.93 -0.31
C SER A 84 7.61 -2.62 0.05
N SER A 85 8.19 -1.98 -0.97
CA SER A 85 8.64 -0.57 -0.91
C SER A 85 7.47 0.38 -1.04
N CYS A 86 7.55 1.49 -0.31
CA CYS A 86 6.95 2.75 -0.74
C CYS A 86 7.98 3.88 -0.66
N ASP A 87 8.00 4.76 -1.66
CA ASP A 87 8.68 6.05 -1.55
C ASP A 87 7.70 7.17 -1.12
N THR A 88 8.20 8.40 -0.96
CA THR A 88 7.37 9.53 -0.54
C THR A 88 6.33 9.97 -1.57
N SER A 89 6.50 9.62 -2.85
CA SER A 89 5.54 9.94 -3.92
C SER A 89 4.27 9.09 -3.82
N PHE A 90 4.33 7.92 -3.18
CA PHE A 90 3.17 7.07 -2.92
C PHE A 90 2.04 7.85 -2.22
N PHE A 91 2.39 8.67 -1.23
CA PHE A 91 1.42 9.43 -0.43
C PHE A 91 0.82 10.64 -1.17
N LEU A 92 1.39 11.08 -2.28
CA LEU A 92 0.87 12.23 -3.02
C LEU A 92 -0.44 11.92 -3.76
N CYS A 93 -0.68 10.64 -4.07
CA CYS A 93 -1.80 10.24 -4.90
C CYS A 93 -2.69 9.16 -4.26
N PHE A 94 -2.50 8.97 -2.96
CA PHE A 94 -3.25 8.07 -2.12
C PHE A 94 -3.84 8.87 -0.97
N SER A 95 -5.15 8.75 -0.77
CA SER A 95 -5.86 9.39 0.35
C SER A 95 -6.79 8.38 1.00
N ALA A 96 -6.84 8.40 2.33
CA ALA A 96 -7.70 7.51 3.11
C ALA A 96 -8.14 8.20 4.41
N ASP A 97 -9.43 8.56 4.47
CA ASP A 97 -9.97 9.45 5.50
C ASP A 97 -10.00 8.80 6.89
N GLU A 98 -10.25 7.50 6.91
CA GLU A 98 -10.42 6.69 8.12
C GLU A 98 -9.19 5.85 8.48
N LEU A 99 -8.07 6.04 7.78
CA LEU A 99 -6.90 5.18 7.94
C LEU A 99 -6.31 5.35 9.33
N LYS A 100 -6.33 4.29 10.14
CA LYS A 100 -5.80 4.25 11.51
C LYS A 100 -4.47 3.50 11.57
N TYR A 101 -4.31 2.50 10.70
CA TYR A 101 -3.18 1.58 10.68
C TYR A 101 -2.59 1.48 9.27
N PHE A 102 -1.28 1.71 9.15
CA PHE A 102 -0.53 1.46 7.93
C PHE A 102 0.70 0.60 8.21
N GLU A 103 0.87 -0.51 7.49
CA GLU A 103 2.09 -1.34 7.52
C GLU A 103 2.74 -1.36 6.14
N VAL A 104 4.06 -1.17 6.09
CA VAL A 104 4.86 -1.26 4.87
C VAL A 104 6.15 -2.00 5.17
N GLY A 105 6.69 -2.70 4.16
CA GLY A 105 8.01 -3.31 4.21
C GLY A 105 9.06 -2.24 4.49
N TRP A 106 9.39 -1.44 3.49
CA TRP A 106 10.42 -0.42 3.58
C TRP A 106 9.93 0.92 3.03
N LEU A 107 10.35 2.01 3.68
CA LEU A 107 10.16 3.37 3.16
C LEU A 107 11.45 3.83 2.49
N MET A 108 11.43 3.96 1.17
CA MET A 108 12.55 4.51 0.42
C MET A 108 12.51 6.04 0.47
N VAL A 109 13.65 6.63 0.81
CA VAL A 109 13.87 8.08 0.70
C VAL A 109 14.77 8.29 -0.49
N ASP A 110 14.37 9.15 -1.43
CA ASP A 110 15.15 9.42 -2.64
C ASP A 110 16.63 9.71 -2.31
N PRO A 111 17.58 9.10 -3.03
CA PRO A 111 19.00 9.35 -2.84
C PRO A 111 19.31 10.81 -3.21
N GLY A 112 19.88 11.57 -2.26
CA GLY A 112 20.19 13.00 -2.40
C GLY A 112 19.47 13.90 -1.38
N SER A 113 18.62 13.31 -0.55
CA SER A 113 17.69 14.04 0.30
C SER A 113 18.05 13.85 1.79
N GLY A 114 18.75 14.85 2.36
CA GLY A 114 19.14 14.89 3.77
C GLY A 114 17.97 14.75 4.75
N MET A 115 18.27 14.11 5.90
CA MET A 115 17.40 13.72 7.02
C MET A 115 16.20 12.81 6.66
N ARG A 116 16.39 11.50 6.88
CA ARG A 116 15.47 10.40 6.53
C ARG A 116 14.10 10.49 7.19
N GLU A 117 13.98 11.07 8.39
CA GLU A 117 12.74 10.95 9.18
C GLU A 117 11.73 12.09 8.95
N GLU A 118 12.20 13.32 8.78
CA GLU A 118 11.33 14.50 8.65
C GLU A 118 10.60 14.59 7.30
N LYS A 119 11.12 13.95 6.26
CA LYS A 119 10.52 14.04 4.92
C LYS A 119 9.32 13.12 4.73
N TRP A 120 9.37 11.88 5.21
CA TRP A 120 8.17 11.03 5.17
C TRP A 120 7.11 11.54 6.15
N LYS A 121 7.49 12.09 7.31
CA LYS A 121 6.55 12.78 8.21
C LYS A 121 5.83 13.93 7.49
N ARG A 122 6.56 14.71 6.68
CA ARG A 122 5.96 15.74 5.83
C ARG A 122 5.09 15.17 4.70
N GLY A 123 5.47 14.05 4.10
CA GLY A 123 4.63 13.35 3.11
C GLY A 123 3.31 12.85 3.72
N LEU A 124 3.38 12.27 4.93
CA LEU A 124 2.22 11.85 5.69
C LEU A 124 1.33 13.02 6.15
N SER A 125 1.93 14.13 6.58
CA SER A 125 1.15 15.30 7.01
C SER A 125 0.51 16.05 5.84
N ARG A 126 1.08 15.92 4.64
CA ARG A 126 0.50 16.46 3.39
C ARG A 126 -0.55 15.56 2.77
N SER A 127 -0.55 14.27 3.10
CA SER A 127 -1.58 13.34 2.63
C SER A 127 -2.79 13.40 3.56
N CYS A 128 -3.99 13.12 3.03
CA CYS A 128 -5.25 13.14 3.79
C CYS A 128 -5.36 11.99 4.81
N LEU A 129 -4.27 11.61 5.48
CA LEU A 129 -4.19 10.49 6.43
C LEU A 129 -4.32 10.98 7.87
N ARG A 130 -5.21 11.94 8.13
CA ARG A 130 -5.30 12.66 9.41
C ARG A 130 -5.60 11.76 10.61
N LYS A 131 -6.20 10.59 10.37
CA LYS A 131 -6.53 9.62 11.43
C LYS A 131 -5.45 8.56 11.64
N LEU A 132 -4.35 8.59 10.89
CA LEU A 132 -3.28 7.60 11.01
C LEU A 132 -2.67 7.69 12.40
N ARG A 133 -2.77 6.60 13.16
CA ARG A 133 -2.24 6.50 14.53
C ARG A 133 -1.00 5.64 14.59
N LEU A 134 -0.97 4.58 13.79
CA LEU A 134 0.10 3.59 13.82
C LEU A 134 0.65 3.37 12.42
N LEU A 135 1.96 3.64 12.28
CA LEU A 135 2.75 3.26 11.13
C LEU A 135 3.74 2.17 11.53
N ILE A 136 3.70 1.03 10.85
CA ILE A 136 4.67 -0.04 11.03
C ILE A 136 5.59 -0.08 9.81
N ILE A 137 6.88 0.04 10.06
CA ILE A 137 7.93 -0.12 9.05
C ILE A 137 8.74 -1.35 9.44
N ASN A 138 8.87 -2.30 8.52
CA ASN A 138 9.72 -3.48 8.71
C ASN A 138 11.15 -3.11 8.27
N LEU A 139 11.96 -2.64 9.22
CA LEU A 139 13.37 -2.33 8.96
C LEU A 139 14.09 -3.65 8.63
N GLU A 140 14.69 -3.72 7.45
CA GLU A 140 15.14 -4.94 6.77
C GLU A 140 16.01 -5.87 7.62
N ASP A 141 15.55 -7.11 7.72
CA ASP A 141 16.24 -8.36 7.38
C ASP A 141 15.18 -9.49 7.48
N PRO A 142 14.88 -10.29 6.44
CA PRO A 142 13.92 -11.39 6.52
C PRO A 142 14.27 -12.41 7.62
N ASP A 143 15.55 -12.49 8.02
CA ASP A 143 16.03 -13.38 9.09
C ASP A 143 15.99 -12.73 10.49
N THR A 144 15.92 -11.38 10.57
CA THR A 144 15.75 -10.66 11.83
C THR A 144 14.58 -9.69 11.76
N LEU A 145 13.36 -10.24 11.84
CA LEU A 145 12.06 -9.52 11.91
C LEU A 145 12.03 -8.44 13.02
N ARG A 146 12.64 -7.28 12.78
CA ARG A 146 12.54 -6.10 13.63
C ARG A 146 11.53 -5.14 13.03
N LYS A 147 10.29 -5.24 13.52
CA LYS A 147 9.25 -4.25 13.23
C LYS A 147 9.50 -3.00 14.05
N ARG A 148 9.53 -1.83 13.42
CA ARG A 148 9.50 -0.54 14.12
C ARG A 148 8.08 0.02 14.04
N ALA A 149 7.39 0.00 15.17
CA ALA A 149 6.13 0.71 15.35
C ALA A 149 6.41 2.18 15.63
N LEU A 150 5.86 3.06 14.79
CA LEU A 150 5.90 4.50 14.96
C LEU A 150 4.50 4.98 15.28
N ASN A 151 4.33 5.55 16.47
CA ASN A 151 3.12 6.30 16.79
C ASN A 151 3.18 7.60 15.99
N VAL A 152 2.18 7.78 15.12
CA VAL A 152 2.09 8.91 14.23
C VAL A 152 1.15 9.93 14.85
N VAL A 153 1.67 11.13 15.10
CA VAL A 153 0.90 12.31 15.50
C VAL A 153 1.02 13.30 14.34
N LEU A 154 -0.03 13.37 13.51
CA LEU A 154 -0.14 14.28 12.36
C LEU A 154 -0.91 15.54 12.73
#